data_AF-A0A973NQI7-F1
#
_entry.id   AF-A0A973NQI7-F1
#
_cell.length_a   1.000
_cell.length_b   1.000
_cell.length_c   1.000
_cell.angle_alpha   90.00
_cell.angle_beta   90.00
_cell.angle_gamma   90.00
#
_symmetry.space_group_name_H-M   'P 1'
#
loop_
_entity.id
_entity.type
_entity.pdbx_description
1 polymer ?
#
loop_
_entity_poly.entity_id
_entity_poly.type
_entity_poly.pdbx_seq_one_letter_code
_entity_poly.pdbx_strand_id
1 'polypeptide(L)'
;MKILIAVGAVAALGLTAAPASAKTYVCTKWSDGICVSTHRVKGEPPRAVGYVYGPDYSYTALTDIPQPVVTYYKLGDTGRYVYSDGYLYEVDPTTYAVTKVIDTYRH
;
A
#
# COMPACT_ATOMS: atom_id res chain seq x y z
N MET A 1 21.63 -46.39 11.52
CA MET A 1 21.82 -45.92 12.91
C MET A 1 20.95 -44.69 13.11
N LYS A 2 19.93 -44.79 13.99
CA LYS A 2 19.03 -43.70 14.37
C LYS A 2 19.64 -42.97 15.55
N ILE A 3 19.90 -41.68 15.43
CA ILE A 3 20.32 -40.84 16.56
C ILE A 3 19.23 -39.80 16.75
N LEU A 4 18.39 -40.04 17.75
CA LEU A 4 17.40 -39.11 18.27
C LEU A 4 18.12 -38.18 19.25
N ILE A 5 18.21 -36.90 18.93
CA ILE A 5 18.61 -35.85 19.88
C ILE A 5 17.34 -35.08 20.23
N ALA A 6 16.83 -35.38 21.42
CA ALA A 6 15.83 -34.57 22.11
C ALA A 6 16.58 -33.43 22.83
N VAL A 7 16.33 -32.19 22.42
CA VAL A 7 16.79 -31.00 23.15
C VAL A 7 15.60 -30.08 23.36
N GLY A 8 15.24 -29.94 24.63
CA GLY A 8 14.89 -28.68 25.29
C GLY A 8 13.72 -27.89 24.71
N ALA A 9 12.58 -27.95 25.39
CA ALA A 9 11.55 -26.92 25.29
C ALA A 9 12.16 -25.56 25.66
N VAL A 10 12.44 -24.73 24.66
CA VAL A 10 12.74 -23.32 24.87
C VAL A 10 11.39 -22.61 24.98
N ALA A 11 11.01 -22.24 26.20
CA ALA A 11 9.93 -21.29 26.42
C ALA A 11 10.36 -19.97 25.78
N ALA A 12 9.91 -19.73 24.54
CA ALA A 12 10.02 -18.43 23.91
C ALA A 12 9.09 -17.50 24.68
N LEU A 13 9.66 -16.74 25.61
CA LEU A 13 9.02 -15.56 26.19
C LEU A 13 8.46 -14.74 25.03
N GLY A 14 7.15 -14.55 25.06
CA GLY A 14 6.43 -13.76 24.07
C GLY A 14 6.97 -12.35 24.02
N LEU A 15 7.88 -12.11 23.09
CA LEU A 15 8.04 -10.80 22.49
C LEU A 15 6.90 -10.69 21.49
N THR A 16 5.72 -10.29 21.94
CA THR A 16 4.80 -9.59 21.03
C THR A 16 5.43 -8.25 20.75
N ALA A 17 6.50 -8.25 19.96
CA ALA A 17 6.80 -7.12 19.12
C ALA A 17 5.57 -7.01 18.22
N ALA A 18 4.61 -6.18 18.63
CA ALA A 18 3.70 -5.59 17.66
C ALA A 18 4.58 -5.14 16.50
N PRO A 19 4.27 -5.47 15.23
CA PRO A 19 5.10 -5.00 14.13
C PRO A 19 5.09 -3.48 14.26
N ALA A 20 6.21 -2.92 14.71
CA ALA A 20 6.48 -1.51 14.62
C ALA A 20 6.35 -1.24 13.13
N SER A 21 5.23 -0.63 12.71
CA SER A 21 4.81 -0.45 11.30
C SER A 21 6.04 -0.38 10.41
N ALA A 22 6.44 -1.54 9.89
CA ALA A 22 7.77 -1.69 9.35
C ALA A 22 7.68 -1.00 8.01
N LYS A 23 8.31 0.17 7.93
CA LYS A 23 8.45 0.93 6.68
C LYS A 23 8.92 -0.07 5.63
N THR A 24 8.02 -0.46 4.75
CA THR A 24 8.33 -1.47 3.76
C THR A 24 9.00 -0.74 2.62
N TYR A 25 10.12 -1.26 2.13
CA TYR A 25 10.84 -0.65 1.02
C TYR A 25 10.79 -1.60 -0.16
N VAL A 26 10.48 -1.07 -1.34
CA VAL A 26 10.55 -1.81 -2.60
C VAL A 26 11.73 -1.29 -3.41
N CYS A 27 12.46 -2.19 -4.06
CA CYS A 27 13.56 -1.77 -4.91
C CYS A 27 13.01 -1.16 -6.21
N THR A 28 13.38 0.08 -6.51
CA THR A 28 12.99 0.77 -7.76
C THR A 28 14.06 0.71 -8.83
N LYS A 29 15.32 0.45 -8.46
CA LYS A 29 16.42 0.30 -9.42
C LYS A 29 17.42 -0.76 -8.97
N TRP A 30 17.72 -1.68 -9.88
CA TRP A 30 18.72 -2.73 -9.72
C TRP A 30 19.94 -2.47 -10.61
N SER A 31 21.13 -2.82 -10.12
CA SER A 31 22.38 -2.89 -10.89
C SER A 31 23.13 -4.15 -10.46
N ASP A 32 23.46 -5.03 -11.40
CA ASP A 32 24.25 -6.25 -11.14
C ASP A 32 23.68 -7.14 -10.02
N GLY A 33 22.34 -7.21 -9.93
CA GLY A 33 21.65 -7.97 -8.87
C GLY A 33 21.64 -7.30 -7.50
N ILE A 34 22.18 -6.08 -7.37
CA ILE A 34 22.14 -5.28 -6.15
C ILE A 34 21.09 -4.17 -6.30
N CYS A 35 20.26 -4.00 -5.29
CA CYS A 35 19.33 -2.87 -5.24
C CYS A 35 20.10 -1.58 -4.98
N VAL A 36 20.09 -0.65 -5.94
CA VAL A 36 20.80 0.64 -5.86
C VAL A 36 19.86 1.82 -5.58
N SER A 37 18.55 1.59 -5.61
CA SER A 37 17.55 2.58 -5.23
C SER A 37 16.31 1.90 -4.66
N THR A 38 15.86 2.36 -3.50
CA THR A 38 14.66 1.86 -2.83
C THR A 38 13.63 2.96 -2.73
N HIS A 39 12.36 2.60 -2.90
CA HIS A 39 11.22 3.46 -2.61
C HIS A 39 10.52 2.97 -1.34
N ARG A 40 10.10 3.93 -0.50
CA ARG A 40 9.40 3.64 0.74
C ARG A 40 7.91 3.51 0.44
N VAL A 41 7.34 2.36 0.78
CA VAL A 41 5.90 2.09 0.70
C VAL A 41 5.29 1.96 2.09
N LYS A 42 4.02 2.33 2.22
CA LYS A 42 3.26 2.14 3.47
C LYS A 42 2.95 0.69 3.79
N GLY A 43 2.98 -0.19 2.80
CA GLY A 43 2.61 -1.60 2.92
C GLY A 43 1.45 -1.95 1.97
N GLU A 44 0.73 -3.02 2.29
CA GLU A 44 -0.47 -3.41 1.53
C GLU A 44 -1.59 -2.37 1.78
N PRO A 45 -2.26 -1.86 0.75
CA PRO A 45 -3.42 -1.00 0.94
C PRO A 45 -4.61 -1.82 1.49
N PRO A 46 -5.43 -1.25 2.39
CA PRO A 46 -6.58 -1.95 2.95
C PRO A 46 -7.67 -2.30 1.91
N ARG A 47 -7.65 -1.64 0.73
CA ARG A 47 -8.51 -1.98 -0.39
C ARG A 47 -7.67 -2.22 -1.63
N ALA A 48 -7.91 -3.34 -2.29
CA ALA A 48 -7.27 -3.67 -3.55
C ALA A 48 -8.08 -3.14 -4.74
N VAL A 49 -7.45 -3.19 -5.92
CA VAL A 49 -8.16 -3.02 -7.20
C VAL A 49 -9.33 -4.01 -7.27
N GLY A 50 -10.48 -3.53 -7.72
CA GLY A 50 -11.74 -4.29 -7.77
C GLY A 50 -12.64 -4.14 -6.53
N TYR A 51 -12.15 -3.57 -5.42
CA TYR A 51 -13.02 -3.22 -4.29
C TYR A 51 -14.07 -2.19 -4.70
N VAL A 52 -15.32 -2.32 -4.24
CA VAL A 52 -16.44 -1.46 -4.64
C VAL A 52 -16.88 -0.56 -3.48
N TYR A 53 -16.81 0.76 -3.66
CA TYR A 53 -17.24 1.75 -2.66
C TYR A 53 -18.75 2.04 -2.68
N GLY A 54 -19.38 1.91 -3.84
CA GLY A 54 -20.81 2.19 -4.04
C GLY A 54 -21.14 3.66 -4.38
N PRO A 55 -22.36 3.93 -4.87
CA PRO A 55 -22.76 5.27 -5.36
C PRO A 55 -22.81 6.33 -4.26
N ASP A 56 -23.23 5.95 -3.05
CA ASP A 56 -23.49 6.86 -1.93
C ASP A 56 -22.24 7.17 -1.08
N TYR A 57 -21.07 6.69 -1.50
CA TYR A 57 -19.83 6.97 -0.80
C TYR A 57 -19.42 8.45 -0.92
N SER A 58 -18.75 8.97 0.09
CA SER A 58 -18.19 10.32 0.05
C SER A 58 -16.88 10.33 -0.75
N TYR A 59 -16.94 10.82 -1.98
CA TYR A 59 -15.78 10.93 -2.86
C TYR A 59 -15.02 12.24 -2.63
N THR A 60 -13.70 12.16 -2.74
CA THR A 60 -12.78 13.30 -2.69
C THR A 60 -12.82 14.04 -4.03
N ALA A 61 -13.01 15.36 -4.00
CA ALA A 61 -12.95 16.16 -5.22
C ALA A 61 -11.51 16.24 -5.73
N LEU A 62 -11.33 16.29 -7.06
CA LEU A 62 -9.99 16.40 -7.66
C LEU A 62 -9.23 17.64 -7.17
N THR A 63 -9.95 18.73 -6.87
CA THR A 63 -9.40 19.98 -6.34
C THR A 63 -8.82 19.86 -4.93
N ASP A 64 -9.27 18.87 -4.16
CA ASP A 64 -8.79 18.63 -2.78
C ASP A 64 -7.53 17.76 -2.76
N ILE A 65 -7.14 17.21 -3.92
CA ILE A 65 -5.94 16.38 -4.07
C ILE A 65 -4.75 17.31 -4.36
N PRO A 66 -3.60 17.15 -3.65
CA PRO A 66 -2.42 17.97 -3.91
C PRO A 66 -2.00 17.93 -5.38
N GLN A 67 -1.80 19.11 -5.99
CA GLN A 67 -1.43 19.25 -7.40
C GLN A 67 -0.21 18.41 -7.85
N PRO A 68 0.84 18.22 -7.02
CA PRO A 68 1.94 17.32 -7.38
C PRO A 68 1.48 15.87 -7.62
N VAL A 69 0.51 15.37 -6.83
CA VAL A 69 -0.05 14.02 -6.97
C VAL A 69 -0.88 13.93 -8.23
N VAL A 70 -1.76 14.91 -8.46
CA VAL A 70 -2.59 15.02 -9.68
C VAL A 70 -1.71 14.99 -10.93
N THR A 71 -0.65 15.79 -10.94
CA THR A 71 0.26 15.94 -12.09
C THR A 71 1.12 14.71 -12.31
N TYR A 72 1.65 14.10 -11.23
CA TYR A 72 2.51 12.93 -11.32
C TYR A 72 1.74 11.69 -11.78
N TYR A 73 0.55 11.45 -11.21
CA TYR A 73 -0.28 10.27 -11.51
C TYR A 73 -1.31 10.49 -12.63
N LYS A 74 -1.33 11.68 -13.25
CA LYS A 74 -2.22 12.05 -14.36
C LYS A 74 -3.70 11.85 -14.02
N LEU A 75 -4.10 12.32 -12.85
CA LEU A 75 -5.49 12.25 -12.39
C LEU A 75 -6.34 13.24 -13.20
N GLY A 76 -7.56 12.86 -13.55
CA GLY A 76 -8.48 13.68 -14.34
C GLY A 76 -9.93 13.63 -13.83
N ASP A 77 -10.79 14.48 -14.39
CA ASP A 77 -12.17 14.67 -13.93
C ASP A 77 -13.11 13.49 -14.24
N THR A 78 -12.67 12.53 -15.05
CA THR A 78 -13.46 11.35 -15.41
C THR A 78 -13.45 10.26 -14.32
N GLY A 79 -12.48 10.31 -13.40
CA GLY A 79 -12.39 9.39 -12.29
C GLY A 79 -13.07 9.93 -11.04
N ARG A 80 -13.50 9.03 -10.15
CA ARG A 80 -13.81 9.38 -8.77
C ARG A 80 -12.62 9.04 -7.88
N TYR A 81 -12.46 9.78 -6.79
CA TYR A 81 -11.33 9.60 -5.89
C TYR A 81 -11.78 9.33 -4.47
N VAL A 82 -11.04 8.49 -3.77
CA VAL A 82 -11.18 8.31 -2.32
C VAL A 82 -9.81 8.45 -1.70
N TYR A 83 -9.65 9.39 -0.78
CA TYR A 83 -8.47 9.46 0.06
C TYR A 83 -8.75 8.81 1.41
N SER A 84 -8.09 7.69 1.71
CA SER A 84 -8.31 6.96 2.96
C SER A 84 -7.09 6.13 3.35
N ASP A 85 -6.79 6.07 4.65
CA ASP A 85 -5.60 5.40 5.21
C ASP A 85 -4.27 5.94 4.62
N GLY A 86 -4.35 7.16 4.09
CA GLY A 86 -3.34 7.84 3.29
C GLY A 86 -2.83 7.04 2.10
N TYR A 87 -3.76 6.36 1.44
CA TYR A 87 -3.72 6.02 0.03
C TYR A 87 -4.77 6.85 -0.70
N LEU A 88 -4.54 7.06 -1.99
CA LEU A 88 -5.52 7.61 -2.90
C LEU A 88 -5.99 6.50 -3.82
N TYR A 89 -7.29 6.26 -3.85
CA TYR A 89 -7.94 5.28 -4.71
C TYR A 89 -8.60 5.99 -5.87
N GLU A 90 -8.26 5.61 -7.09
CA GLU A 90 -9.02 5.99 -8.28
C GLU A 90 -10.14 4.95 -8.46
N VAL A 91 -11.35 5.45 -8.67
CA VAL A 91 -12.59 4.66 -8.69
C VAL A 91 -13.31 4.94 -10.01
N ASP A 92 -13.71 3.88 -10.69
CA ASP A 92 -14.54 3.99 -11.88
C ASP A 92 -15.93 4.56 -11.52
N PRO A 93 -16.38 5.65 -12.17
CA PRO A 93 -17.62 6.33 -11.80
C PRO A 93 -18.90 5.53 -12.09
N THR A 94 -18.81 4.47 -12.90
CA THR A 94 -19.95 3.67 -13.36
C THR A 94 -20.13 2.42 -12.49
N THR A 95 -19.03 1.72 -12.23
CA THR A 95 -18.98 0.45 -11.48
C THR A 95 -18.63 0.63 -10.01
N TYR A 96 -18.12 1.80 -9.64
CA TYR A 96 -17.64 2.13 -8.28
C TYR A 96 -16.49 1.26 -7.79
N ALA A 97 -15.84 0.53 -8.71
CA ALA A 97 -14.70 -0.31 -8.43
C ALA A 97 -13.41 0.50 -8.42
N VAL A 98 -12.51 0.20 -7.48
CA VAL A 98 -11.14 0.72 -7.47
C VAL A 98 -10.41 0.24 -8.72
N THR A 99 -9.90 1.17 -9.51
CA THR A 99 -9.11 0.90 -10.72
C THR A 99 -7.62 1.11 -10.49
N LYS A 100 -7.24 1.96 -9.53
CA LYS A 100 -5.85 2.26 -9.19
C LYS A 100 -5.72 2.56 -7.70
N VAL A 101 -4.62 2.10 -7.11
CA VAL A 101 -4.23 2.43 -5.74
C VAL A 101 -2.91 3.19 -5.79
N ILE A 102 -2.90 4.39 -5.19
CA ILE A 102 -1.76 5.29 -5.19
C ILE A 102 -1.31 5.47 -3.75
N ASP A 103 -0.06 5.07 -3.46
CA ASP A 103 0.59 5.43 -2.20
C ASP A 103 0.94 6.92 -2.24
N THR A 104 0.31 7.69 -1.35
CA THR A 104 0.55 9.14 -1.24
C THR A 104 1.65 9.45 -0.23
N TYR A 105 2.46 8.46 0.17
CA TYR A 105 3.64 8.74 0.97
C TYR A 105 4.53 9.76 0.26
N ARG A 106 4.91 10.80 1.00
CA ARG A 106 5.80 11.85 0.50
C ARG A 106 7.14 11.21 0.12
N HIS A 107 7.44 11.19 -1.18
CA HIS A 107 8.73 10.82 -1.74
C HIS A 107 9.80 11.83 -1.33
#